data_AF-A0A2E1K281-F1
#
_entry.id   AF-A0A2E1K281-F1
#
_cell.length_a   1.000
_cell.length_b   1.000
_cell.length_c   1.000
_cell.angle_alpha   90.00
_cell.angle_beta   90.00
_cell.angle_gamma   90.00
#
_symmetry.space_group_name_H-M   'P 1'
#
loop_
_entity.id
_entity.type
_entity.pdbx_description
1 polymer ?
#
loop_
_entity_poly.entity_id
_entity_poly.type
_entity_poly.pdbx_seq_one_letter_code
_entity_poly.pdbx_strand_id
1 'polypeptide(L)'
;MTLKNIVIETDKVYKCLINELKHISELLDKLDISTEEKIEIDQFYTDFPEYCQNELMVYAMCQFPRILYSAPAGQYNHIIDSGPNKDKSAIYGLFKQPHALKVLSQMPNIVAQFAPSTINHITEAGGAEGLSPVFWLCYHAEGHQLMRQFPDLAQKIQGQSFNSPASCEEHLDMSPCALLFSSLSGIDMLDNSGLLAIMNHNGLNHRRTVRIHEYDVGVTEYAFAPIHSLTLKWNRFHKQTMTLFHDHLELFLPHMQSKDLCEIEPSMWQSLLHTLFENECFVCRLAHMAQSGRQDIVSQFLDQITPEALNRNITDSANQETSGVFSHNPSSPLSWLCSTESGCELIQQFPQIKSKITESGFNHIQETGRATDGMTAAYLLVAKPYGREIFGLYPGLVDLINENSLNSAPEENINETDSENGVRGGERMKDWILYGCDLDRNTSDTELRGRIILKQRIINSCRIDPETARIEPTDHNISGYNSIFSEYDGRTGIHTATNENKK
;
A
#
# COMPACT_ATOMS: atom_id res chain seq x y z
N MET A 1 -41.68 16.55 37.02
CA MET A 1 -41.91 15.18 37.53
C MET A 1 -41.98 15.28 39.05
N THR A 2 -43.08 14.93 39.71
CA THR A 2 -43.23 15.02 41.17
C THR A 2 -42.52 13.87 41.86
N LEU A 3 -41.98 14.08 43.06
CA LEU A 3 -41.28 13.05 43.87
C LEU A 3 -42.06 11.72 43.99
N LYS A 4 -43.39 11.82 44.00
CA LYS A 4 -44.30 10.67 44.04
C LYS A 4 -44.23 9.79 42.78
N ASN A 5 -44.01 10.40 41.61
CA ASN A 5 -43.83 9.67 40.35
C ASN A 5 -42.45 9.04 40.27
N ILE A 6 -41.43 9.66 40.89
CA ILE A 6 -40.09 9.07 40.99
C ILE A 6 -40.16 7.79 41.82
N VAL A 7 -40.80 7.82 42.99
CA VAL A 7 -40.94 6.66 43.90
C VAL A 7 -41.75 5.52 43.27
N ILE A 8 -42.82 5.83 42.53
CA ILE A 8 -43.65 4.80 41.86
C ILE A 8 -42.88 4.14 40.72
N GLU A 9 -42.12 4.91 39.94
CA GLU A 9 -41.28 4.34 38.89
C GLU A 9 -40.10 3.56 39.49
N THR A 10 -39.51 3.99 40.61
CA THR A 10 -38.48 3.20 41.31
C THR A 10 -39.02 1.87 41.86
N ASP A 11 -40.25 1.82 42.37
CA ASP A 11 -40.85 0.58 42.92
C ASP A 11 -41.21 -0.45 41.82
N LYS A 12 -41.65 0.00 40.64
CA LYS A 12 -41.89 -0.89 39.49
C LYS A 12 -40.60 -1.51 38.97
N VAL A 13 -39.57 -0.67 38.87
CA VAL A 13 -38.21 -0.99 38.46
C VAL A 13 -37.60 -2.01 39.45
N TYR A 14 -37.71 -1.76 40.76
CA TYR A 14 -37.28 -2.69 41.82
C TYR A 14 -37.99 -4.06 41.79
N LYS A 15 -39.29 -4.08 41.46
CA LYS A 15 -40.05 -5.34 41.32
C LYS A 15 -39.69 -6.12 40.05
N CYS A 16 -39.26 -5.42 38.99
CA CYS A 16 -38.73 -6.04 37.78
C CYS A 16 -37.37 -6.70 38.09
N LEU A 17 -36.50 -6.00 38.82
CA LEU A 17 -35.19 -6.46 39.29
C LEU A 17 -35.28 -7.78 40.09
N ILE A 18 -36.24 -7.87 41.03
CA ILE A 18 -36.42 -9.07 41.88
C ILE A 18 -36.86 -10.31 41.09
N ASN A 19 -37.65 -10.13 40.03
CA ASN A 19 -38.12 -11.26 39.22
C ASN A 19 -37.04 -11.80 38.28
N GLU A 20 -36.16 -10.94 37.75
CA GLU A 20 -35.04 -11.38 36.89
C GLU A 20 -33.88 -11.97 37.69
N LEU A 21 -33.55 -11.42 38.86
CA LEU A 21 -32.57 -12.03 39.77
C LEU A 21 -33.01 -13.42 40.25
N LYS A 22 -34.32 -13.64 40.46
CA LYS A 22 -34.85 -14.99 40.71
C LYS A 22 -34.65 -15.92 39.52
N HIS A 23 -34.82 -15.43 38.29
CA HIS A 23 -34.63 -16.25 37.09
C HIS A 23 -33.16 -16.64 36.88
N ILE A 24 -32.22 -15.73 37.17
CA ILE A 24 -30.77 -16.00 37.12
C ILE A 24 -30.36 -16.95 38.25
N SER A 25 -30.85 -16.76 39.48
CA SER A 25 -30.62 -17.68 40.60
C SER A 25 -31.17 -19.09 40.29
N GLU A 26 -32.36 -19.19 39.68
CA GLU A 26 -32.92 -20.47 39.21
C GLU A 26 -32.12 -21.11 38.05
N LEU A 27 -31.44 -20.31 37.21
CA LEU A 27 -30.54 -20.80 36.17
C LEU A 27 -29.20 -21.27 36.76
N LEU A 28 -28.66 -20.55 37.73
CA LEU A 28 -27.45 -20.92 38.47
C LEU A 28 -27.67 -22.19 39.31
N ASP A 29 -28.88 -22.40 39.82
CA ASP A 29 -29.25 -23.65 40.51
C ASP A 29 -29.37 -24.87 39.59
N LYS A 30 -29.61 -24.65 38.30
CA LYS A 30 -29.61 -25.70 37.27
C LYS A 30 -28.22 -25.99 36.70
N LEU A 31 -27.25 -25.12 36.94
CA LEU A 31 -25.85 -25.32 36.54
C LEU A 31 -25.11 -26.04 37.67
N ASP A 32 -24.37 -27.10 37.34
CA ASP A 32 -23.54 -27.88 38.28
C ASP A 32 -22.23 -27.13 38.62
N ILE A 33 -22.38 -25.89 39.11
CA ILE A 33 -21.31 -25.00 39.55
C ILE A 33 -21.16 -25.11 41.06
N SER A 34 -19.91 -24.96 41.54
CA SER A 34 -19.59 -25.13 42.96
C SER A 34 -20.31 -24.08 43.82
N THR A 35 -20.58 -24.41 45.08
CA THR A 35 -21.21 -23.48 46.03
C THR A 35 -20.40 -22.19 46.20
N GLU A 36 -19.08 -22.25 46.08
CA GLU A 36 -18.18 -21.09 46.14
C GLU A 36 -18.34 -20.20 44.90
N GLU A 37 -18.41 -20.76 43.70
CA GLU A 37 -18.72 -20.00 42.47
C GLU A 37 -20.12 -19.37 42.52
N LYS A 38 -21.11 -20.07 43.07
CA LYS A 38 -22.47 -19.51 43.26
C LYS A 38 -22.45 -18.29 44.19
N ILE A 39 -21.70 -18.37 45.29
CA ILE A 39 -21.58 -17.27 46.26
C ILE A 39 -20.84 -16.08 45.64
N GLU A 40 -19.75 -16.31 44.89
CA GLU A 40 -19.05 -15.24 44.17
C GLU A 40 -19.94 -14.58 43.13
N ILE A 41 -20.72 -15.36 42.38
CA ILE A 41 -21.67 -14.86 41.38
C ILE A 41 -22.79 -14.06 42.05
N ASP A 42 -23.42 -14.57 43.11
CA ASP A 42 -24.50 -13.88 43.83
C ASP A 42 -24.03 -12.58 44.51
N GLN A 43 -22.84 -12.58 45.11
CA GLN A 43 -22.20 -11.38 45.68
C GLN A 43 -21.89 -10.35 44.59
N PHE A 44 -21.41 -10.81 43.43
CA PHE A 44 -21.15 -9.96 42.28
C PHE A 44 -22.44 -9.35 41.69
N TYR A 45 -23.57 -10.06 41.73
CA TYR A 45 -24.88 -9.57 41.26
C TYR A 45 -25.57 -8.59 42.22
N THR A 46 -25.29 -8.64 43.53
CA THR A 46 -25.99 -7.79 44.52
C THR A 46 -25.46 -6.36 44.58
N ASP A 47 -24.24 -6.12 44.09
CA ASP A 47 -23.56 -4.82 44.23
C ASP A 47 -23.70 -3.90 42.99
N PHE A 48 -24.32 -4.34 41.90
CA PHE A 48 -24.34 -3.59 40.63
C PHE A 48 -25.69 -2.95 40.26
N PRO A 49 -25.72 -1.66 39.85
CA PRO A 49 -26.93 -1.00 39.38
C PRO A 49 -27.49 -1.59 38.08
N GLU A 50 -28.81 -1.47 37.94
CA GLU A 50 -29.72 -1.97 36.91
C GLU A 50 -29.36 -1.67 35.43
N TYR A 51 -28.43 -0.73 35.17
CA TYR A 51 -27.96 -0.40 33.82
C TYR A 51 -26.82 -1.29 33.31
N CYS A 52 -26.34 -2.24 34.12
CA CYS A 52 -25.20 -3.09 33.81
C CYS A 52 -25.56 -4.53 33.39
N GLN A 53 -26.82 -4.86 33.12
CA GLN A 53 -27.22 -6.24 32.80
C GLN A 53 -26.43 -6.85 31.63
N ASN A 54 -26.10 -6.09 30.59
CA ASN A 54 -25.35 -6.61 29.45
C ASN A 54 -23.82 -6.61 29.64
N GLU A 55 -23.26 -5.67 30.40
CA GLU A 55 -21.83 -5.71 30.74
C GLU A 55 -21.54 -6.76 31.80
N LEU A 56 -22.43 -6.97 32.78
CA LEU A 56 -22.37 -8.10 33.70
C LEU A 56 -22.63 -9.41 32.98
N MET A 57 -23.57 -9.48 32.04
CA MET A 57 -23.80 -10.70 31.28
C MET A 57 -22.61 -11.02 30.38
N VAL A 58 -22.04 -10.03 29.68
CA VAL A 58 -20.79 -10.20 28.91
C VAL A 58 -19.64 -10.60 29.84
N TYR A 59 -19.44 -9.89 30.96
CA TYR A 59 -18.38 -10.20 31.93
C TYR A 59 -18.58 -11.58 32.56
N ALA A 60 -19.80 -11.95 32.94
CA ALA A 60 -20.13 -13.26 33.47
C ALA A 60 -20.02 -14.35 32.40
N MET A 61 -20.35 -14.08 31.14
CA MET A 61 -20.13 -15.01 30.02
C MET A 61 -18.63 -15.20 29.75
N CYS A 62 -17.83 -14.15 29.95
CA CYS A 62 -16.38 -14.17 29.84
C CYS A 62 -15.72 -14.95 30.99
N GLN A 63 -16.18 -14.77 32.24
CA GLN A 63 -15.64 -15.43 33.43
C GLN A 63 -16.21 -16.84 33.63
N PHE A 64 -17.45 -17.07 33.22
CA PHE A 64 -18.17 -18.33 33.35
C PHE A 64 -18.69 -18.78 31.97
N PRO A 65 -17.84 -19.42 31.16
CA PRO A 65 -18.20 -19.94 29.83
C PRO A 65 -19.47 -20.82 29.81
N ARG A 66 -19.83 -21.42 30.95
CA ARG A 66 -21.05 -22.22 31.12
C ARG A 66 -22.33 -21.42 30.84
N ILE A 67 -22.33 -20.11 31.09
CA ILE A 67 -23.47 -19.21 30.83
C ILE A 67 -23.74 -19.09 29.32
N LEU A 68 -22.72 -19.23 28.47
CA LEU A 68 -22.90 -19.25 27.03
C LEU A 68 -23.74 -20.45 26.56
N TYR A 69 -23.67 -21.59 27.24
CA TYR A 69 -24.43 -22.77 26.84
C TYR A 69 -25.93 -22.68 27.14
N SER A 70 -26.31 -21.84 28.11
CA SER A 70 -27.71 -21.70 28.54
C SER A 70 -28.45 -20.56 27.85
N ALA A 71 -27.75 -19.63 27.19
CA ALA A 71 -28.37 -18.51 26.51
C ALA A 71 -29.16 -18.97 25.25
N PRO A 72 -30.46 -18.61 25.13
CA PRO A 72 -31.27 -18.88 23.95
C PRO A 72 -30.64 -18.36 22.65
N ALA A 73 -30.89 -19.11 21.57
CA ALA A 73 -30.51 -18.70 20.22
C ALA A 73 -31.09 -17.31 19.90
N GLY A 74 -30.20 -16.36 19.60
CA GLY A 74 -30.56 -14.97 19.27
C GLY A 74 -30.26 -13.93 20.35
N GLN A 75 -30.08 -14.31 21.62
CA GLN A 75 -29.74 -13.32 22.67
C GLN A 75 -28.40 -12.62 22.41
N TYR A 76 -27.46 -13.31 21.79
CA TYR A 76 -26.18 -12.74 21.37
C TYR A 76 -26.31 -11.58 20.38
N ASN A 77 -27.38 -11.59 19.59
CA ASN A 77 -27.56 -10.71 18.45
C ASN A 77 -28.28 -9.40 18.79
N HIS A 78 -28.79 -9.26 20.01
CA HIS A 78 -29.49 -8.06 20.44
C HIS A 78 -28.54 -6.87 20.54
N ILE A 79 -28.92 -5.76 19.91
CA ILE A 79 -28.25 -4.46 20.03
C ILE A 79 -29.00 -3.66 21.08
N ILE A 80 -28.26 -3.06 21.99
CA ILE A 80 -28.82 -2.33 23.13
C ILE A 80 -29.31 -0.96 22.65
N ASP A 81 -30.59 -0.67 22.85
CA ASP A 81 -31.21 0.57 22.33
C ASP A 81 -31.02 1.80 23.24
N SER A 82 -30.55 1.62 24.49
CA SER A 82 -30.42 2.73 25.46
C SER A 82 -29.37 2.50 26.55
N GLY A 83 -29.01 3.58 27.26
CA GLY A 83 -28.08 3.55 28.39
C GLY A 83 -26.60 3.66 27.99
N PRO A 84 -25.66 3.43 28.93
CA PRO A 84 -24.21 3.59 28.69
C PRO A 84 -23.65 2.58 27.67
N ASN A 85 -24.40 1.52 27.39
CA ASN A 85 -24.05 0.47 26.43
C ASN A 85 -24.90 0.52 25.17
N LYS A 86 -25.58 1.64 24.90
CA LYS A 86 -26.31 1.86 23.65
C LYS A 86 -25.43 1.51 22.44
N ASP A 87 -26.04 0.90 21.43
CA ASP A 87 -25.41 0.50 20.16
C ASP A 87 -24.35 -0.62 20.32
N LYS A 88 -24.30 -1.31 21.47
CA LYS A 88 -23.44 -2.49 21.68
C LYS A 88 -24.29 -3.75 21.74
N SER A 89 -23.68 -4.89 21.43
CA SER A 89 -24.28 -6.21 21.56
C SER A 89 -23.46 -7.10 22.50
N ALA A 90 -24.00 -8.25 22.90
CA ALA A 90 -23.20 -9.24 23.63
C ALA A 90 -21.99 -9.71 22.80
N ILE A 91 -22.15 -9.82 21.47
CA ILE A 91 -21.05 -10.14 20.55
C ILE A 91 -19.95 -9.07 20.59
N TYR A 92 -20.31 -7.78 20.61
CA TYR A 92 -19.33 -6.69 20.77
C TYR A 92 -18.48 -6.90 22.02
N GLY A 93 -19.14 -7.20 23.15
CA GLY A 93 -18.47 -7.45 24.42
C GLY A 93 -17.57 -8.69 24.41
N LEU A 94 -18.05 -9.79 23.84
CA LEU A 94 -17.29 -11.03 23.71
C LEU A 94 -16.07 -10.86 22.80
N PHE A 95 -16.19 -10.13 21.68
CA PHE A 95 -15.07 -9.93 20.77
C PHE A 95 -14.05 -8.94 21.31
N LYS A 96 -14.47 -7.97 22.13
CA LYS A 96 -13.56 -7.00 22.77
C LYS A 96 -12.51 -7.68 23.67
N GLN A 97 -12.80 -8.87 24.20
CA GLN A 97 -11.98 -9.55 25.18
C GLN A 97 -11.22 -10.76 24.57
N PRO A 98 -9.86 -10.76 24.55
CA PRO A 98 -9.08 -11.88 24.01
C PRO A 98 -9.40 -13.25 24.63
N HIS A 99 -9.61 -13.29 25.95
CA HIS A 99 -9.94 -14.54 26.64
C HIS A 99 -11.29 -15.11 26.22
N ALA A 100 -12.28 -14.26 25.96
CA ALA A 100 -13.60 -14.68 25.49
C ALA A 100 -13.56 -15.19 24.04
N LEU A 101 -12.75 -14.58 23.18
CA LEU A 101 -12.47 -15.10 21.84
C LEU A 101 -11.88 -16.53 21.88
N LYS A 102 -10.96 -16.79 22.83
CA LYS A 102 -10.39 -18.13 23.04
C LYS A 102 -11.43 -19.14 23.56
N VAL A 103 -12.37 -18.71 24.40
CA VAL A 103 -13.50 -19.54 24.84
C VAL A 103 -14.42 -19.85 23.65
N LEU A 104 -14.76 -18.84 22.83
CA LEU A 104 -15.58 -19.01 21.64
C LEU A 104 -14.95 -19.98 20.61
N SER A 105 -13.62 -20.08 20.57
CA SER A 105 -12.90 -21.05 19.74
C SER A 105 -13.25 -22.51 20.09
N GLN A 106 -13.79 -22.76 21.29
CA GLN A 106 -14.23 -24.08 21.73
C GLN A 106 -15.74 -24.30 21.53
N MET A 107 -16.45 -23.32 20.97
CA MET A 107 -17.92 -23.27 20.93
C MET A 107 -18.46 -23.01 19.52
N PRO A 108 -18.25 -23.94 18.55
CA PRO A 108 -18.68 -23.76 17.16
C PRO A 108 -20.19 -23.46 17.02
N ASN A 109 -21.01 -24.12 17.86
CA ASN A 109 -22.46 -23.95 17.83
C ASN A 109 -22.90 -22.52 18.18
N ILE A 110 -22.15 -21.82 19.03
CA ILE A 110 -22.45 -20.43 19.41
C ILE A 110 -21.98 -19.48 18.31
N VAL A 111 -20.78 -19.67 17.78
CA VAL A 111 -20.23 -18.85 16.69
C VAL A 111 -21.12 -18.91 15.44
N ALA A 112 -21.66 -20.09 15.12
CA ALA A 112 -22.58 -20.27 14.00
C ALA A 112 -23.84 -19.40 14.10
N GLN A 113 -24.30 -19.10 15.32
CA GLN A 113 -25.52 -18.33 15.59
C GLN A 113 -25.34 -16.80 15.49
N PHE A 114 -24.12 -16.30 15.37
CA PHE A 114 -23.89 -14.86 15.23
C PHE A 114 -24.44 -14.35 13.91
N ALA A 115 -25.30 -13.33 13.98
CA ALA A 115 -25.96 -12.75 12.82
C ALA A 115 -25.04 -11.72 12.14
N PRO A 116 -25.03 -11.64 10.80
CA PRO A 116 -24.27 -10.62 10.07
C PRO A 116 -24.63 -9.20 10.51
N SER A 117 -25.91 -8.90 10.75
CA SER A 117 -26.37 -7.57 11.18
C SER A 117 -25.72 -7.13 12.50
N THR A 118 -25.51 -8.06 13.43
CA THR A 118 -24.91 -7.75 14.73
C THR A 118 -23.40 -7.69 14.65
N ILE A 119 -22.75 -8.62 13.92
CA ILE A 119 -21.29 -8.62 13.72
C ILE A 119 -20.85 -7.30 13.08
N ASN A 120 -21.60 -6.80 12.09
CA ASN A 120 -21.27 -5.60 11.35
C ASN A 120 -21.82 -4.30 11.95
N HIS A 121 -22.48 -4.36 13.11
CA HIS A 121 -23.03 -3.18 13.74
C HIS A 121 -21.90 -2.26 14.22
N ILE A 122 -21.96 -1.00 13.78
CA ILE A 122 -21.03 0.07 14.17
C ILE A 122 -21.74 0.92 15.22
N THR A 123 -21.09 1.11 16.36
CA THR A 123 -21.58 2.00 17.42
C THR A 123 -21.67 3.45 16.91
N GLU A 124 -22.84 4.08 17.06
CA GLU A 124 -23.12 5.39 16.45
C GLU A 124 -22.68 6.58 17.31
N ALA A 125 -22.45 6.38 18.62
CA ALA A 125 -22.14 7.47 19.54
C ALA A 125 -21.39 7.01 20.80
N GLY A 126 -20.78 7.98 21.49
CA GLY A 126 -20.18 7.82 22.81
C GLY A 126 -18.73 7.34 22.77
N GLY A 127 -18.20 6.89 23.91
CA GLY A 127 -16.78 6.50 24.03
C GLY A 127 -16.35 5.31 23.17
N ALA A 128 -17.29 4.64 22.49
CA ALA A 128 -17.02 3.56 21.58
C ALA A 128 -17.26 3.91 20.11
N GLU A 129 -17.69 5.14 19.78
CA GLU A 129 -18.15 5.55 18.45
C GLU A 129 -17.23 5.08 17.31
N GLY A 130 -17.85 4.49 16.28
CA GLY A 130 -17.15 3.92 15.12
C GLY A 130 -16.59 2.51 15.35
N LEU A 131 -16.60 1.98 16.57
CA LEU A 131 -16.18 0.60 16.84
C LEU A 131 -17.29 -0.40 16.50
N SER A 132 -16.89 -1.57 16.03
CA SER A 132 -17.76 -2.71 15.71
C SER A 132 -17.19 -4.01 16.27
N PRO A 133 -17.98 -5.10 16.34
CA PRO A 133 -17.42 -6.41 16.62
C PRO A 133 -16.33 -6.83 15.60
N VAL A 134 -16.46 -6.44 14.32
CA VAL A 134 -15.43 -6.68 13.29
C VAL A 134 -14.10 -6.01 13.65
N PHE A 135 -14.13 -4.79 14.20
CA PHE A 135 -12.93 -4.11 14.69
C PHE A 135 -12.18 -4.98 15.70
N TRP A 136 -12.87 -5.48 16.72
CA TRP A 136 -12.24 -6.30 17.75
C TRP A 136 -11.74 -7.65 17.23
N LEU A 137 -12.44 -8.27 16.27
CA LEU A 137 -11.95 -9.48 15.60
C LEU A 137 -10.63 -9.25 14.85
N CYS A 138 -10.47 -8.08 14.23
CA CYS A 138 -9.25 -7.72 13.49
C CYS A 138 -8.16 -7.12 14.39
N TYR A 139 -8.52 -6.68 15.59
CA TYR A 139 -7.60 -6.09 16.56
C TYR A 139 -6.80 -7.16 17.31
N HIS A 140 -7.45 -8.27 17.68
CA HIS A 140 -6.86 -9.32 18.50
C HIS A 140 -6.35 -10.51 17.68
N ALA A 141 -5.21 -11.09 18.07
CA ALA A 141 -4.67 -12.29 17.44
C ALA A 141 -5.61 -13.50 17.60
N GLU A 142 -6.30 -13.61 18.73
CA GLU A 142 -7.34 -14.61 19.00
C GLU A 142 -8.53 -14.44 18.06
N GLY A 143 -8.85 -13.21 17.65
CA GLY A 143 -9.88 -12.94 16.65
C GLY A 143 -9.50 -13.49 15.28
N HIS A 144 -8.24 -13.32 14.88
CA HIS A 144 -7.72 -13.93 13.64
C HIS A 144 -7.81 -15.46 13.71
N GLN A 145 -7.40 -16.06 14.83
CA GLN A 145 -7.52 -17.51 15.03
C GLN A 145 -8.97 -17.98 14.95
N LEU A 146 -9.89 -17.26 15.59
CA LEU A 146 -11.31 -17.58 15.56
C LEU A 146 -11.86 -17.57 14.14
N MET A 147 -11.51 -16.55 13.34
CA MET A 147 -11.94 -16.46 11.95
C MET A 147 -11.30 -17.53 11.05
N ARG A 148 -10.04 -17.93 11.29
CA ARG A 148 -9.43 -19.08 10.58
C ARG A 148 -10.14 -20.39 10.92
N GLN A 149 -10.50 -20.58 12.20
CA GLN A 149 -11.16 -21.79 12.65
C GLN A 149 -12.62 -21.88 12.15
N PHE A 150 -13.29 -20.74 12.00
CA PHE A 150 -14.67 -20.63 11.53
C PHE A 150 -14.75 -19.71 10.31
N PRO A 151 -14.42 -20.19 9.09
CA PRO A 151 -14.42 -19.36 7.88
C PRO A 151 -15.76 -18.66 7.59
N ASP A 152 -16.88 -19.29 7.95
CA ASP A 152 -18.22 -18.71 7.84
C ASP A 152 -18.35 -17.39 8.64
N LEU A 153 -17.56 -17.21 9.70
CA LEU A 153 -17.54 -15.96 10.46
C LEU A 153 -16.94 -14.81 9.63
N ALA A 154 -15.86 -15.08 8.89
CA ALA A 154 -15.25 -14.08 8.00
C ALA A 154 -16.19 -13.74 6.83
N GLN A 155 -16.91 -14.72 6.29
CA GLN A 155 -17.90 -14.50 5.22
C GLN A 155 -19.09 -13.63 5.65
N LYS A 156 -19.37 -13.53 6.96
CA LYS A 156 -20.41 -12.65 7.49
C LYS A 156 -19.95 -11.19 7.57
N ILE A 157 -18.66 -10.89 7.43
CA ILE A 157 -18.12 -9.53 7.48
C ILE A 157 -18.51 -8.78 6.20
N GLN A 158 -18.93 -7.53 6.35
CA GLN A 158 -19.35 -6.65 5.26
C GLN A 158 -18.38 -5.49 5.08
N GLY A 159 -18.30 -4.99 3.84
CA GLY A 159 -17.36 -3.91 3.48
C GLY A 159 -17.58 -2.63 4.31
N GLN A 160 -18.81 -2.31 4.72
CA GLN A 160 -19.05 -1.12 5.54
C GLN A 160 -18.31 -1.19 6.89
N SER A 161 -18.57 -2.21 7.71
CA SER A 161 -17.93 -2.37 9.01
C SER A 161 -16.42 -2.58 8.89
N PHE A 162 -15.97 -3.33 7.88
CA PHE A 162 -14.56 -3.67 7.68
C PHE A 162 -13.68 -2.47 7.30
N ASN A 163 -14.26 -1.49 6.60
CA ASN A 163 -13.54 -0.30 6.14
C ASN A 163 -13.84 0.97 6.95
N SER A 164 -14.85 0.96 7.83
CA SER A 164 -15.19 2.11 8.66
C SER A 164 -14.12 2.38 9.73
N PRO A 165 -13.64 3.62 9.87
CA PRO A 165 -12.75 4.01 10.95
C PRO A 165 -13.49 4.11 12.29
N ALA A 166 -12.77 3.83 13.37
CA ALA A 166 -13.21 4.24 14.70
C ALA A 166 -13.09 5.77 14.86
N SER A 167 -14.08 6.37 15.52
CA SER A 167 -14.14 7.81 15.80
C SER A 167 -13.86 8.13 17.26
N CYS A 168 -13.73 7.12 18.11
CA CYS A 168 -13.37 7.30 19.52
C CYS A 168 -11.89 7.64 19.70
N GLU A 169 -11.57 8.42 20.73
CA GLU A 169 -10.23 8.94 20.99
C GLU A 169 -9.15 7.86 21.10
N GLU A 170 -9.47 6.70 21.70
CA GLU A 170 -8.51 5.61 21.91
C GLU A 170 -8.08 4.92 20.61
N HIS A 171 -8.95 4.93 19.59
CA HIS A 171 -8.76 4.18 18.34
C HIS A 171 -8.98 5.04 17.10
N LEU A 172 -8.84 6.35 17.24
CA LEU A 172 -9.19 7.32 16.20
C LEU A 172 -8.53 6.95 14.86
N ASP A 173 -9.35 6.95 13.80
CA ASP A 173 -9.00 6.63 12.42
C ASP A 173 -8.51 5.19 12.18
N MET A 174 -8.68 4.27 13.13
CA MET A 174 -8.34 2.87 12.92
C MET A 174 -9.52 2.12 12.31
N SER A 175 -9.34 1.54 11.12
CA SER A 175 -10.32 0.62 10.52
C SER A 175 -9.93 -0.85 10.78
N PRO A 176 -10.89 -1.79 10.77
CA PRO A 176 -10.58 -3.22 10.86
C PRO A 176 -9.64 -3.71 9.73
N CYS A 177 -9.83 -3.18 8.53
CA CYS A 177 -8.92 -3.38 7.40
C CYS A 177 -7.49 -2.97 7.74
N ALA A 178 -7.30 -1.73 8.24
CA ALA A 178 -5.99 -1.22 8.61
C ALA A 178 -5.31 -2.04 9.71
N LEU A 179 -6.10 -2.58 10.63
CA LEU A 179 -5.63 -3.45 11.71
C LEU A 179 -5.02 -4.76 11.18
N LEU A 180 -5.64 -5.40 10.17
CA LEU A 180 -5.09 -6.62 9.59
C LEU A 180 -3.75 -6.39 8.88
N PHE A 181 -3.58 -5.22 8.24
CA PHE A 181 -2.29 -4.78 7.70
C PHE A 181 -1.26 -4.35 8.76
N SER A 182 -1.52 -4.56 10.05
CA SER A 182 -0.55 -4.21 11.10
C SER A 182 0.26 -5.40 11.62
N SER A 183 -0.07 -6.63 11.18
CA SER A 183 0.58 -7.86 11.65
C SER A 183 0.66 -8.93 10.56
N LEU A 184 1.66 -9.82 10.63
CA LEU A 184 1.78 -10.96 9.70
C LEU A 184 0.58 -11.92 9.81
N SER A 185 0.04 -12.08 11.02
CA SER A 185 -1.17 -12.88 11.25
C SER A 185 -2.39 -12.25 10.58
N GLY A 186 -2.48 -10.93 10.53
CA GLY A 186 -3.58 -10.21 9.89
C GLY A 186 -3.47 -10.22 8.35
N ILE A 187 -2.25 -10.11 7.81
CA ILE A 187 -1.93 -10.36 6.39
C ILE A 187 -2.39 -11.75 5.97
N ASP A 188 -1.94 -12.79 6.68
CA ASP A 188 -2.34 -14.18 6.42
C ASP A 188 -3.87 -14.36 6.53
N MET A 189 -4.50 -13.61 7.43
CA MET A 189 -5.95 -13.60 7.54
C MET A 189 -6.62 -12.97 6.31
N LEU A 190 -6.09 -11.86 5.78
CA LEU A 190 -6.60 -11.24 4.55
C LEU A 190 -6.54 -12.21 3.37
N ASP A 191 -5.42 -12.91 3.20
CA ASP A 191 -5.19 -13.90 2.13
C ASP A 191 -6.23 -15.01 2.14
N ASN A 192 -6.50 -15.58 3.32
CA ASN A 192 -7.20 -16.85 3.43
C ASN A 192 -8.71 -16.72 3.69
N SER A 193 -9.25 -15.50 3.78
CA SER A 193 -10.62 -15.26 4.26
C SER A 193 -11.58 -14.61 3.28
N GLY A 194 -11.07 -14.16 2.13
CA GLY A 194 -11.86 -13.38 1.17
C GLY A 194 -12.13 -11.94 1.60
N LEU A 195 -11.61 -11.48 2.75
CA LEU A 195 -11.78 -10.09 3.22
C LEU A 195 -11.14 -9.06 2.29
N LEU A 196 -10.14 -9.46 1.48
CA LEU A 196 -9.58 -8.62 0.43
C LEU A 196 -10.63 -8.16 -0.59
N ALA A 197 -11.62 -8.99 -0.90
CA ALA A 197 -12.62 -8.69 -1.91
C ALA A 197 -13.64 -7.61 -1.47
N ILE A 198 -13.71 -7.32 -0.18
CA ILE A 198 -14.62 -6.30 0.39
C ILE A 198 -13.89 -5.06 0.88
N MET A 199 -12.58 -4.98 0.65
CA MET A 199 -11.75 -3.83 0.97
C MET A 199 -12.05 -2.65 0.03
N ASN A 200 -11.95 -1.41 0.54
CA ASN A 200 -12.06 -0.22 -0.29
C ASN A 200 -11.06 0.88 0.16
N HIS A 201 -11.05 2.01 -0.55
CA HIS A 201 -10.13 3.12 -0.26
C HIS A 201 -10.28 3.65 1.18
N ASN A 202 -11.49 3.64 1.75
CA ASN A 202 -11.69 4.06 3.13
C ASN A 202 -10.90 3.15 4.06
N GLY A 203 -10.99 1.84 3.93
CA GLY A 203 -10.21 0.94 4.80
C GLY A 203 -8.70 1.19 4.76
N LEU A 204 -8.17 1.59 3.60
CA LEU A 204 -6.74 1.80 3.34
C LEU A 204 -6.21 3.20 3.67
N ASN A 205 -7.06 4.22 3.62
CA ASN A 205 -6.66 5.62 3.79
C ASN A 205 -6.70 6.08 5.26
N HIS A 206 -7.41 5.37 6.14
CA HIS A 206 -7.58 5.82 7.52
C HIS A 206 -6.34 5.49 8.38
N ARG A 207 -5.95 6.48 9.20
CA ARG A 207 -4.67 6.55 9.90
C ARG A 207 -4.67 5.70 11.16
N ARG A 208 -3.70 4.80 11.30
CA ARG A 208 -3.33 4.24 12.60
C ARG A 208 -2.47 5.25 13.35
N THR A 209 -3.02 5.94 14.33
CA THR A 209 -2.19 6.62 15.34
C THR A 209 -1.68 5.55 16.30
N VAL A 210 -0.45 5.05 16.08
CA VAL A 210 0.17 4.10 17.00
C VAL A 210 0.73 4.89 18.17
N ARG A 211 0.07 4.86 19.33
CA ARG A 211 0.75 5.14 20.60
C ARG A 211 1.60 3.93 20.95
N ILE A 212 2.89 4.00 20.61
CA ILE A 212 3.85 3.00 21.09
C ILE A 212 4.18 3.40 22.53
N HIS A 213 3.69 2.63 23.50
CA HIS A 213 4.25 2.66 24.85
C HIS A 213 5.58 1.89 24.83
N GLU A 214 6.65 2.56 24.42
CA GLU A 214 8.00 2.10 24.74
C GLU A 214 8.20 2.32 26.24
N TYR A 215 8.27 1.23 26.99
CA TYR A 215 8.74 1.27 28.36
C TYR A 215 10.15 1.91 28.35
N ASP A 216 10.27 3.06 29.02
CA ASP A 216 11.46 3.89 29.31
C ASP A 216 11.89 5.06 28.39
N VAL A 217 11.24 5.39 27.27
CA VAL A 217 11.69 6.57 26.46
C VAL A 217 10.55 7.40 25.83
N GLY A 218 9.55 7.79 26.63
CA GLY A 218 8.55 8.78 26.21
C GLY A 218 7.54 8.29 25.16
N VAL A 219 6.34 8.88 25.18
CA VAL A 219 5.30 8.57 24.19
C VAL A 219 5.63 9.33 22.90
N THR A 220 6.00 8.61 21.85
CA THR A 220 6.01 9.16 20.48
C THR A 220 4.73 8.72 19.76
N GLU A 221 3.87 9.69 19.43
CA GLU A 221 2.69 9.47 18.59
C GLU A 221 3.13 9.46 17.12
N TYR A 222 2.88 8.34 16.44
CA TYR A 222 3.05 8.27 14.99
C TYR A 222 1.72 7.93 14.33
N ALA A 223 1.27 8.76 13.38
CA ALA A 223 0.09 8.51 12.57
C ALA A 223 0.49 7.86 11.24
N PHE A 224 0.02 6.63 10.99
CA PHE A 224 0.31 5.88 9.76
C PHE A 224 -0.97 5.28 9.16
N ALA A 225 -1.41 5.75 7.99
CA ALA A 225 -2.36 4.96 7.18
C ALA A 225 -1.72 3.62 6.79
N PRO A 226 -2.47 2.54 6.50
CA PRO A 226 -1.93 1.31 5.91
C PRO A 226 -0.96 1.57 4.76
N ILE A 227 -1.29 2.46 3.82
CA ILE A 227 -0.40 2.89 2.73
C ILE A 227 0.91 3.52 3.27
N HIS A 228 0.84 4.21 4.41
CA HIS A 228 1.98 4.83 5.09
C HIS A 228 2.78 3.85 5.99
N SER A 229 2.13 2.82 6.54
CA SER A 229 2.75 1.73 7.30
C SER A 229 3.45 0.74 6.36
N LEU A 230 2.87 0.52 5.18
CA LEU A 230 3.48 -0.19 4.06
C LEU A 230 4.79 0.48 3.62
N THR A 231 4.88 1.81 3.75
CA THR A 231 6.07 2.60 3.39
C THR A 231 7.08 2.83 4.52
N LEU A 232 6.81 2.43 5.78
CA LEU A 232 7.74 2.65 6.90
C LEU A 232 8.20 1.38 7.64
N LYS A 233 7.49 0.24 7.52
CA LYS A 233 7.91 -1.05 8.11
C LYS A 233 8.41 -2.02 7.04
N TRP A 234 9.38 -1.54 6.27
CA TRP A 234 9.72 -1.99 4.92
C TRP A 234 10.17 -3.45 4.80
N ASN A 235 11.24 -3.91 5.44
CA ASN A 235 11.92 -5.14 4.95
C ASN A 235 11.29 -6.51 5.31
N ARG A 236 10.49 -6.64 6.37
CA ARG A 236 9.84 -7.93 6.74
C ARG A 236 8.38 -8.01 6.27
N PHE A 237 7.73 -6.86 6.14
CA PHE A 237 6.35 -6.70 5.69
C PHE A 237 6.25 -6.76 4.15
N HIS A 238 7.33 -6.38 3.45
CA HIS A 238 7.41 -6.33 1.97
C HIS A 238 7.18 -7.67 1.29
N LYS A 239 7.81 -8.77 1.72
CA LYS A 239 7.69 -10.04 0.98
C LYS A 239 6.26 -10.59 1.01
N GLN A 240 5.57 -10.52 2.14
CA GLN A 240 4.20 -11.06 2.25
C GLN A 240 3.14 -10.08 1.73
N THR A 241 3.25 -8.78 2.05
CA THR A 241 2.23 -7.81 1.60
C THR A 241 2.35 -7.49 0.11
N MET A 242 3.56 -7.48 -0.45
CA MET A 242 3.72 -7.39 -1.90
C MET A 242 3.34 -8.70 -2.57
N THR A 243 3.44 -9.87 -1.91
CA THR A 243 2.85 -11.12 -2.44
C THR A 243 1.32 -11.04 -2.47
N LEU A 244 0.70 -10.45 -1.45
CA LEU A 244 -0.75 -10.15 -1.42
C LEU A 244 -1.18 -9.18 -2.51
N PHE A 245 -0.51 -8.03 -2.62
CA PHE A 245 -0.74 -7.07 -3.70
C PHE A 245 -0.47 -7.71 -5.06
N HIS A 246 0.55 -8.55 -5.16
CA HIS A 246 0.88 -9.31 -6.36
C HIS A 246 -0.28 -10.24 -6.70
N ASP A 247 -0.75 -11.09 -5.79
CA ASP A 247 -1.78 -12.10 -6.04
C ASP A 247 -3.17 -11.53 -6.28
N HIS A 248 -3.43 -10.33 -5.75
CA HIS A 248 -4.72 -9.65 -5.84
C HIS A 248 -4.67 -8.32 -6.60
N LEU A 249 -3.63 -8.10 -7.41
CA LEU A 249 -3.40 -6.88 -8.20
C LEU A 249 -4.64 -6.46 -9.00
N GLU A 250 -5.38 -7.44 -9.54
CA GLU A 250 -6.61 -7.22 -10.30
C GLU A 250 -7.76 -6.63 -9.47
N LEU A 251 -7.79 -6.87 -8.16
CA LEU A 251 -8.78 -6.31 -7.24
C LEU A 251 -8.39 -4.88 -6.85
N PHE A 252 -7.10 -4.61 -6.67
CA PHE A 252 -6.62 -3.30 -6.24
C PHE A 252 -6.62 -2.24 -7.34
N LEU A 253 -6.26 -2.61 -8.57
CA LEU A 253 -6.17 -1.67 -9.71
C LEU A 253 -7.47 -0.86 -9.93
N PRO A 254 -8.68 -1.48 -9.94
CA PRO A 254 -9.94 -0.73 -10.04
C PRO A 254 -10.21 0.20 -8.86
N HIS A 255 -9.76 -0.14 -7.66
CA HIS A 255 -9.92 0.74 -6.49
C HIS A 255 -8.95 1.92 -6.52
N MET A 256 -7.75 1.72 -7.07
CA MET A 256 -6.83 2.83 -7.36
C MET A 256 -7.42 3.82 -8.38
N GLN A 257 -8.36 3.39 -9.23
CA GLN A 257 -9.03 4.26 -10.21
C GLN A 257 -10.12 5.17 -9.62
N SER A 258 -10.52 4.99 -8.36
CA SER A 258 -11.54 5.85 -7.76
C SER A 258 -11.06 7.29 -7.66
N LYS A 259 -11.96 8.27 -7.85
CA LYS A 259 -11.68 9.72 -7.76
C LYS A 259 -10.93 10.10 -6.49
N ASP A 260 -11.06 9.28 -5.45
CA ASP A 260 -10.48 9.45 -4.13
C ASP A 260 -8.93 9.36 -4.14
N LEU A 261 -8.30 8.70 -5.13
CA LEU A 261 -6.83 8.73 -5.27
C LEU A 261 -6.32 10.03 -5.89
N CYS A 262 -7.13 10.74 -6.68
CA CYS A 262 -6.74 12.08 -7.17
C CYS A 262 -6.69 13.11 -6.03
N GLU A 263 -7.26 12.78 -4.87
CA GLU A 263 -7.20 13.60 -3.64
C GLU A 263 -6.00 13.24 -2.74
N ILE A 264 -5.28 12.15 -3.05
CA ILE A 264 -4.03 11.83 -2.36
C ILE A 264 -3.01 12.92 -2.66
N GLU A 265 -2.38 13.42 -1.61
CA GLU A 265 -1.30 14.40 -1.73
C GLU A 265 -0.26 13.88 -2.74
N PRO A 266 0.13 14.69 -3.76
CA PRO A 266 1.02 14.23 -4.83
C PRO A 266 2.32 13.56 -4.35
N SER A 267 2.82 13.93 -3.18
CA SER A 267 3.97 13.32 -2.50
C SER A 267 3.72 11.85 -2.12
N MET A 268 2.55 11.51 -1.58
CA MET A 268 2.18 10.14 -1.21
C MET A 268 2.00 9.25 -2.43
N TRP A 269 1.38 9.78 -3.50
CA TRP A 269 1.24 9.04 -4.76
C TRP A 269 2.61 8.72 -5.37
N GLN A 270 3.56 9.66 -5.29
CA GLN A 270 4.95 9.45 -5.72
C GLN A 270 5.64 8.35 -4.91
N SER A 271 5.55 8.39 -3.57
CA SER A 271 6.10 7.34 -2.72
C SER A 271 5.50 5.98 -3.00
N LEU A 272 4.19 5.91 -3.24
CA LEU A 272 3.53 4.67 -3.62
C LEU A 272 4.04 4.15 -4.97
N LEU A 273 4.08 4.99 -6.01
CA LEU A 273 4.58 4.58 -7.33
C LEU A 273 6.04 4.13 -7.30
N HIS A 274 6.88 4.81 -6.53
CA HIS A 274 8.27 4.39 -6.34
C HIS A 274 8.31 2.99 -5.72
N THR A 275 7.56 2.76 -4.65
CA THR A 275 7.47 1.45 -3.98
C THR A 275 6.97 0.35 -4.91
N LEU A 276 5.94 0.66 -5.71
CA LEU A 276 5.35 -0.28 -6.64
C LEU A 276 6.32 -0.64 -7.77
N PHE A 277 7.02 0.32 -8.35
CA PHE A 277 7.95 0.07 -9.46
C PHE A 277 9.33 -0.44 -9.02
N GLU A 278 9.75 -0.17 -7.78
CA GLU A 278 10.91 -0.83 -7.17
C GLU A 278 10.69 -2.34 -7.00
N ASN A 279 9.43 -2.77 -6.82
CA ASN A 279 9.10 -4.19 -6.73
C ASN A 279 9.01 -4.84 -8.12
N GLU A 280 10.06 -5.56 -8.51
CA GLU A 280 10.13 -6.22 -9.81
C GLU A 280 8.95 -7.18 -10.05
N CYS A 281 8.50 -7.94 -9.05
CA CYS A 281 7.36 -8.85 -9.21
C CYS A 281 6.06 -8.12 -9.58
N PHE A 282 5.81 -6.95 -8.98
CA PHE A 282 4.67 -6.10 -9.35
C PHE A 282 4.76 -5.66 -10.81
N VAL A 283 5.92 -5.20 -11.25
CA VAL A 283 6.16 -4.77 -12.64
C VAL A 283 6.04 -5.95 -13.62
N CYS A 284 6.64 -7.11 -13.32
CA CYS A 284 6.48 -8.35 -14.08
C CYS A 284 5.00 -8.71 -14.25
N ARG A 285 4.22 -8.59 -13.17
CA ARG A 285 2.80 -8.93 -13.21
C ARG A 285 1.97 -7.93 -13.99
N LEU A 286 2.26 -6.62 -13.91
CA LEU A 286 1.65 -5.64 -14.81
C LEU A 286 1.93 -5.98 -16.29
N ALA A 287 3.18 -6.31 -16.62
CA ALA A 287 3.54 -6.74 -17.96
C ALA A 287 2.82 -8.03 -18.38
N HIS A 288 2.69 -9.01 -17.48
CA HIS A 288 1.96 -10.25 -17.75
C HIS A 288 0.43 -10.03 -17.90
N MET A 289 -0.16 -9.16 -17.08
CA MET A 289 -1.58 -8.78 -17.17
C MET A 289 -1.88 -8.16 -18.53
N ALA A 290 -0.98 -7.31 -19.02
CA ALA A 290 -1.09 -6.73 -20.36
C ALA A 290 -1.07 -7.81 -21.46
N GLN A 291 -0.17 -8.79 -21.36
CA GLN A 291 -0.05 -9.89 -22.31
C GLN A 291 -1.21 -10.90 -22.25
N SER A 292 -1.84 -11.07 -21.08
CA SER A 292 -2.94 -12.02 -20.84
C SER A 292 -4.34 -11.47 -21.15
N GLY A 293 -4.41 -10.32 -21.83
CA GLY A 293 -5.67 -9.73 -22.29
C GLY A 293 -6.35 -8.78 -21.31
N ARG A 294 -5.65 -8.35 -20.25
CA ARG A 294 -6.10 -7.33 -19.27
C ARG A 294 -5.39 -5.98 -19.49
N GLN A 295 -5.05 -5.68 -20.74
CA GLN A 295 -4.34 -4.47 -21.14
C GLN A 295 -5.12 -3.19 -20.79
N ASP A 296 -6.45 -3.25 -20.78
CA ASP A 296 -7.34 -2.14 -20.42
C ASP A 296 -7.14 -1.69 -18.96
N ILE A 297 -7.05 -2.63 -18.02
CA ILE A 297 -6.86 -2.32 -16.60
C ILE A 297 -5.47 -1.71 -16.38
N VAL A 298 -4.44 -2.30 -16.98
CA VAL A 298 -3.07 -1.80 -16.89
C VAL A 298 -2.98 -0.41 -17.53
N SER A 299 -3.57 -0.21 -18.71
CA SER A 299 -3.63 1.10 -19.37
C SER A 299 -4.28 2.16 -18.49
N GLN A 300 -5.42 1.85 -17.87
CA GLN A 300 -6.13 2.79 -16.99
C GLN A 300 -5.32 3.18 -15.75
N PHE A 301 -4.57 2.24 -15.17
CA PHE A 301 -3.65 2.56 -14.07
C PHE A 301 -2.51 3.45 -14.56
N LEU A 302 -1.88 3.08 -15.67
CA LEU A 302 -0.80 3.86 -16.24
C LEU A 302 -1.25 5.26 -16.64
N ASP A 303 -2.50 5.44 -17.09
CA ASP A 303 -3.07 6.73 -17.47
C ASP A 303 -3.15 7.72 -16.31
N GLN A 304 -3.33 7.24 -15.07
CA GLN A 304 -3.39 8.07 -13.86
C GLN A 304 -2.02 8.58 -13.39
N ILE A 305 -0.93 7.95 -13.84
CA ILE A 305 0.42 8.39 -13.48
C ILE A 305 0.68 9.72 -14.20
N THR A 306 0.90 10.81 -13.48
CA THR A 306 1.29 12.07 -14.13
C THR A 306 2.77 12.05 -14.54
N PRO A 307 3.20 12.86 -15.53
CA PRO A 307 4.62 13.02 -15.84
C PRO A 307 5.45 13.36 -14.60
N GLU A 308 4.96 14.27 -13.75
CA GLU A 308 5.65 14.66 -12.53
C GLU A 308 5.80 13.47 -11.57
N ALA A 309 4.73 12.68 -11.37
CA ALA A 309 4.77 11.54 -10.47
C ALA A 309 5.75 10.44 -10.93
N LEU A 310 5.85 10.21 -12.25
CA LEU A 310 6.78 9.24 -12.84
C LEU A 310 8.25 9.69 -12.75
N ASN A 311 8.51 11.00 -12.92
CA ASN A 311 9.85 11.55 -13.14
C ASN A 311 10.47 12.17 -11.89
N ARG A 312 9.68 12.47 -10.85
CA ARG A 312 10.20 13.11 -9.64
C ARG A 312 11.04 12.13 -8.84
N ASN A 313 12.22 12.58 -8.44
CA ASN A 313 13.06 11.84 -7.52
C ASN A 313 12.57 12.04 -6.10
N ILE A 314 12.53 10.93 -5.37
CA ILE A 314 12.26 10.96 -3.94
C ILE A 314 13.58 11.28 -3.26
N THR A 315 13.86 12.57 -3.10
CA THR A 315 15.03 13.01 -2.33
C THR A 315 14.75 12.80 -0.85
N ASP A 316 15.62 12.04 -0.21
CA ASP A 316 15.49 11.54 1.17
C ASP A 316 15.46 12.62 2.26
N SER A 317 15.47 13.91 1.91
CA SER A 317 15.51 15.02 2.86
C SER A 317 14.30 15.08 3.82
N ALA A 318 13.17 14.45 3.46
CA ALA A 318 12.03 14.32 4.38
C ALA A 318 12.13 13.10 5.32
N ASN A 319 13.00 12.13 5.02
CA ASN A 319 13.11 10.85 5.75
C ASN A 319 14.44 10.70 6.52
N GLN A 320 15.45 11.52 6.23
CA GLN A 320 16.78 11.45 6.86
C GLN A 320 16.76 11.74 8.36
N GLU A 321 15.82 12.53 8.88
CA GLU A 321 15.83 12.92 10.30
C GLU A 321 15.34 11.81 11.25
N THR A 322 14.59 10.80 10.77
CA THR A 322 13.82 9.92 11.67
C THR A 322 14.20 8.45 11.66
N SER A 323 15.03 7.95 10.74
CA SER A 323 15.33 6.50 10.72
C SER A 323 16.70 6.23 10.10
N GLY A 324 17.75 6.30 10.93
CA GLY A 324 19.13 5.95 10.56
C GLY A 324 19.37 4.46 10.24
N VAL A 325 18.41 3.76 9.63
CA VAL A 325 18.47 2.31 9.43
C VAL A 325 18.40 1.88 7.97
N PHE A 326 17.79 2.62 7.02
CA PHE A 326 17.86 2.26 5.60
C PHE A 326 17.75 3.52 4.72
N SER A 327 18.86 3.96 4.11
CA SER A 327 18.82 5.00 3.07
C SER A 327 18.20 4.38 1.82
N HIS A 328 17.02 4.86 1.42
CA HIS A 328 16.50 4.54 0.11
C HIS A 328 17.26 5.38 -0.89
N ASN A 329 17.72 4.76 -1.99
CA ASN A 329 18.38 5.52 -3.04
C ASN A 329 17.39 6.57 -3.57
N PRO A 330 17.82 7.83 -3.75
CA PRO A 330 17.00 8.85 -4.39
C PRO A 330 16.81 8.47 -5.86
N SER A 331 15.79 7.67 -6.10
CA SER A 331 15.39 7.19 -7.41
C SER A 331 14.02 7.75 -7.75
N SER A 332 13.74 7.88 -9.04
CA SER A 332 12.39 8.11 -9.53
C SER A 332 11.72 6.76 -9.85
N PRO A 333 10.38 6.68 -9.86
CA PRO A 333 9.68 5.53 -10.40
C PRO A 333 10.13 5.18 -11.83
N LEU A 334 10.48 6.18 -12.65
CA LEU A 334 11.05 6.00 -13.98
C LEU A 334 12.39 5.25 -13.95
N SER A 335 13.30 5.61 -13.04
CA SER A 335 14.59 4.92 -12.91
C SER A 335 14.41 3.42 -12.65
N TRP A 336 13.44 3.06 -11.80
CA TRP A 336 13.14 1.64 -11.54
C TRP A 336 12.62 0.91 -12.78
N LEU A 337 11.70 1.51 -13.53
CA LEU A 337 11.23 0.93 -14.79
C LEU A 337 12.37 0.76 -15.81
N CYS A 338 13.28 1.72 -15.91
CA CYS A 338 14.44 1.63 -16.81
C CYS A 338 15.51 0.64 -16.33
N SER A 339 15.49 0.24 -15.05
CA SER A 339 16.50 -0.63 -14.46
C SER A 339 16.23 -2.12 -14.62
N THR A 340 15.01 -2.54 -14.98
CA THR A 340 14.63 -3.96 -15.06
C THR A 340 14.11 -4.33 -16.46
N GLU A 341 14.20 -5.62 -16.80
CA GLU A 341 13.69 -6.13 -18.07
C GLU A 341 12.17 -5.96 -18.16
N SER A 342 11.43 -6.35 -17.12
CA SER A 342 9.98 -6.20 -17.09
C SER A 342 9.52 -4.75 -17.07
N GLY A 343 10.29 -3.83 -16.46
CA GLY A 343 10.01 -2.40 -16.55
C GLY A 343 10.16 -1.87 -17.97
N CYS A 344 11.20 -2.34 -18.68
CA CYS A 344 11.39 -2.03 -20.08
C CYS A 344 10.29 -2.63 -20.96
N GLU A 345 9.91 -3.90 -20.76
CA GLU A 345 8.77 -4.52 -21.45
C GLU A 345 7.48 -3.71 -21.24
N LEU A 346 7.24 -3.20 -20.02
CA LEU A 346 6.08 -2.36 -19.75
C LEU A 346 6.11 -1.05 -20.55
N ILE A 347 7.28 -0.40 -20.66
CA ILE A 347 7.48 0.79 -21.51
C ILE A 347 7.25 0.45 -22.99
N GLN A 348 7.73 -0.71 -23.46
CA GLN A 348 7.53 -1.16 -24.83
C GLN A 348 6.04 -1.38 -25.14
N GLN A 349 5.30 -2.02 -24.22
CA GLN A 349 3.89 -2.38 -24.40
C GLN A 349 2.94 -1.19 -24.27
N PHE A 350 3.30 -0.15 -23.49
CA PHE A 350 2.44 1.00 -23.21
C PHE A 350 3.07 2.34 -23.63
N PRO A 351 2.85 2.79 -24.88
CA PRO A 351 3.38 4.06 -25.38
C PRO A 351 3.03 5.30 -24.55
N GLN A 352 1.96 5.26 -23.74
CA GLN A 352 1.64 6.37 -22.84
C GLN A 352 2.65 6.56 -21.70
N ILE A 353 3.44 5.54 -21.33
CA ILE A 353 4.54 5.72 -20.38
C ILE A 353 5.59 6.61 -21.03
N LYS A 354 5.93 6.33 -22.30
CA LYS A 354 6.90 7.12 -23.06
C LYS A 354 6.49 8.59 -23.18
N SER A 355 5.19 8.89 -23.38
CA SER A 355 4.74 10.30 -23.48
C SER A 355 4.83 11.06 -22.16
N LYS A 356 4.98 10.34 -21.04
CA LYS A 356 5.14 10.91 -19.69
C LYS A 356 6.60 11.06 -19.27
N ILE A 357 7.55 10.50 -20.01
CA ILE A 357 8.98 10.69 -19.74
C ILE A 357 9.36 12.14 -20.08
N THR A 358 9.93 12.83 -19.10
CA THR A 358 10.38 14.21 -19.23
C THR A 358 11.90 14.26 -19.33
N GLU A 359 12.44 15.31 -19.95
CA GLU A 359 13.89 15.55 -19.95
C GLU A 359 14.45 15.61 -18.51
N SER A 360 13.78 16.33 -17.60
CA SER A 360 14.29 16.48 -16.22
C SER A 360 14.38 15.15 -15.47
N GLY A 361 13.37 14.28 -15.56
CA GLY A 361 13.40 12.98 -14.87
C GLY A 361 14.35 11.98 -15.53
N PHE A 362 14.39 11.98 -16.86
CA PHE A 362 15.20 11.03 -17.62
C PHE A 362 16.70 11.23 -17.41
N ASN A 363 17.12 12.49 -17.15
CA ASN A 363 18.51 12.86 -16.94
C ASN A 363 18.88 13.19 -15.49
N HIS A 364 18.01 12.90 -14.52
CA HIS A 364 18.37 13.12 -13.13
C HIS A 364 19.41 12.10 -12.69
N ILE A 365 20.53 12.60 -12.14
CA ILE A 365 21.61 11.79 -11.60
C ILE A 365 21.20 11.33 -10.20
N GLN A 366 21.31 10.03 -9.93
CA GLN A 366 21.08 9.48 -8.61
C GLN A 366 22.27 9.80 -7.70
N GLU A 367 22.07 10.63 -6.69
CA GLU A 367 23.20 11.26 -5.97
C GLU A 367 23.73 10.46 -4.76
N THR A 368 23.12 9.36 -4.29
CA THR A 368 23.63 8.67 -3.09
C THR A 368 23.13 7.22 -2.86
N GLY A 369 24.03 6.34 -2.41
CA GLY A 369 23.77 5.22 -1.49
C GLY A 369 24.13 3.79 -1.95
N ARG A 370 24.42 3.50 -3.24
CA ARG A 370 24.56 2.10 -3.74
C ARG A 370 25.12 2.00 -5.18
N ALA A 371 25.07 0.80 -5.77
CA ALA A 371 25.56 0.46 -7.12
C ALA A 371 25.01 1.32 -8.28
N THR A 372 23.97 2.13 -8.08
CA THR A 372 23.38 3.00 -9.10
C THR A 372 23.77 4.47 -8.95
N ASP A 373 24.64 4.80 -8.00
CA ASP A 373 25.10 6.17 -7.76
C ASP A 373 25.78 6.72 -9.00
N GLY A 374 25.41 7.94 -9.37
CA GLY A 374 25.90 8.59 -10.58
C GLY A 374 25.21 8.14 -11.88
N MET A 375 24.26 7.20 -11.83
CA MET A 375 23.45 6.82 -12.99
C MET A 375 22.21 7.70 -13.16
N THR A 376 21.75 7.78 -14.40
CA THR A 376 20.45 8.39 -14.78
C THR A 376 19.50 7.32 -15.29
N ALA A 377 18.20 7.62 -15.39
CA ALA A 377 17.26 6.71 -16.05
C ALA A 377 17.67 6.44 -17.52
N ALA A 378 18.20 7.46 -18.21
CA ALA A 378 18.76 7.32 -19.55
C ALA A 378 19.96 6.36 -19.59
N TYR A 379 20.87 6.45 -18.61
CA TYR A 379 21.99 5.52 -18.47
C TYR A 379 21.48 4.08 -18.29
N LEU A 380 20.57 3.87 -17.35
CA LEU A 380 20.01 2.55 -17.03
C LEU A 380 19.37 1.90 -18.27
N LEU A 381 18.66 2.70 -19.07
CA LEU A 381 18.04 2.25 -20.31
C LEU A 381 19.08 1.89 -21.38
N VAL A 382 20.15 2.66 -21.54
CA VAL A 382 21.16 2.41 -22.58
C VAL A 382 22.09 1.24 -22.22
N ALA A 383 22.44 1.10 -20.94
CA ALA A 383 23.37 0.07 -20.48
C ALA A 383 22.89 -1.35 -20.79
N LYS A 384 21.57 -1.57 -20.90
CA LYS A 384 20.98 -2.91 -21.00
C LYS A 384 20.40 -3.19 -22.40
N PRO A 385 20.54 -4.42 -22.94
CA PRO A 385 20.06 -4.76 -24.29
C PRO A 385 18.57 -4.45 -24.52
N TYR A 386 17.71 -4.90 -23.60
CA TYR A 386 16.26 -4.65 -23.68
C TYR A 386 15.90 -3.16 -23.58
N GLY A 387 16.71 -2.36 -22.90
CA GLY A 387 16.52 -0.92 -22.83
C GLY A 387 16.93 -0.21 -24.13
N ARG A 388 17.94 -0.72 -24.84
CA ARG A 388 18.32 -0.21 -26.18
C ARG A 388 17.24 -0.45 -27.22
N GLU A 389 16.49 -1.54 -27.13
CA GLU A 389 15.34 -1.80 -27.99
C GLU A 389 14.26 -0.72 -27.86
N ILE A 390 14.08 -0.14 -26.67
CA ILE A 390 13.13 0.95 -26.44
C ILE A 390 13.47 2.18 -27.27
N PHE A 391 14.74 2.48 -27.52
CA PHE A 391 15.12 3.58 -28.42
C PHE A 391 14.82 3.27 -29.89
N GLY A 392 14.83 1.99 -30.29
CA GLY A 392 14.36 1.58 -31.60
C GLY A 392 12.85 1.82 -31.78
N LEU A 393 12.07 1.54 -30.73
CA LEU A 393 10.62 1.77 -30.73
C LEU A 393 10.25 3.25 -30.57
N TYR A 394 11.02 4.00 -29.77
CA TYR A 394 10.77 5.40 -29.47
C TYR A 394 12.01 6.27 -29.69
N PRO A 395 12.37 6.55 -30.96
CA PRO A 395 13.61 7.27 -31.25
C PRO A 395 13.67 8.69 -30.67
N GLY A 396 12.51 9.31 -30.40
CA GLY A 396 12.44 10.63 -29.76
C GLY A 396 12.91 10.66 -28.29
N LEU A 397 13.13 9.52 -27.64
CA LEU A 397 13.77 9.49 -26.31
C LEU A 397 15.23 9.95 -26.38
N VAL A 398 15.90 9.78 -27.52
CA VAL A 398 17.26 10.30 -27.73
C VAL A 398 17.27 11.84 -27.63
N ASP A 399 16.18 12.50 -28.04
CA ASP A 399 16.05 13.95 -27.96
C ASP A 399 15.92 14.45 -26.52
N LEU A 400 15.52 13.59 -25.59
CA LEU A 400 15.49 13.90 -24.16
C LEU A 400 16.86 13.78 -23.49
N ILE A 401 17.84 13.06 -24.06
CA ILE A 401 19.15 12.86 -23.39
C ILE A 401 19.98 14.16 -23.41
N ASN A 402 20.34 14.70 -22.24
CA ASN A 402 21.18 15.89 -22.14
C ASN A 402 22.60 15.56 -21.63
N GLU A 403 23.41 16.61 -21.44
CA GLU A 403 24.82 16.47 -21.05
C GLU A 403 25.01 15.77 -19.70
N ASN A 404 24.07 15.91 -18.76
CA ASN A 404 24.13 15.24 -17.45
C ASN A 404 24.10 13.73 -17.62
N SER A 405 23.18 13.19 -18.43
CA SER A 405 23.13 11.76 -18.72
C SER A 405 24.33 11.27 -19.50
N LEU A 406 24.77 12.00 -20.52
CA LEU A 406 25.93 11.59 -21.33
C LEU A 406 27.20 11.48 -20.49
N ASN A 407 27.33 12.32 -19.46
CA ASN A 407 28.43 12.28 -18.51
C ASN A 407 28.14 11.45 -17.25
N SER A 408 26.91 10.95 -17.08
CA SER A 408 26.54 10.08 -15.96
C SER A 408 27.32 8.78 -16.04
N ALA A 409 27.81 8.32 -14.90
CA ALA A 409 28.61 7.11 -14.76
C ALA A 409 28.33 6.54 -13.37
N PRO A 410 28.21 5.21 -13.22
CA PRO A 410 28.28 4.59 -11.93
C PRO A 410 29.52 5.02 -11.17
N GLU A 411 29.39 5.28 -9.87
CA GLU A 411 30.57 5.35 -8.99
C GLU A 411 31.39 4.05 -9.07
N GLU A 412 32.72 4.15 -9.02
CA GLU A 412 33.65 3.02 -9.16
C GLU A 412 33.52 1.94 -8.08
N ASN A 413 32.67 2.15 -7.06
CA ASN A 413 32.45 1.26 -5.92
C ASN A 413 31.50 0.09 -6.22
N ILE A 414 31.17 -0.19 -7.49
CA ILE A 414 30.35 -1.34 -7.81
C ILE A 414 31.11 -2.63 -7.45
N ASN A 415 30.59 -3.40 -6.50
CA ASN A 415 31.09 -4.74 -6.21
C ASN A 415 31.07 -5.59 -7.49
N GLU A 416 32.09 -6.44 -7.70
CA GLU A 416 32.26 -7.26 -8.91
C GLU A 416 31.01 -8.08 -9.31
N THR A 417 30.08 -8.34 -8.37
CA THR A 417 28.82 -9.08 -8.59
C THR A 417 27.82 -8.37 -9.52
N ASP A 418 27.82 -7.04 -9.61
CA ASP A 418 26.88 -6.33 -10.50
C ASP A 418 27.36 -6.24 -11.95
N SER A 419 28.59 -6.70 -12.24
CA SER A 419 29.11 -6.82 -13.60
C SER A 419 28.27 -7.76 -14.48
N GLU A 420 27.56 -8.70 -13.87
CA GLU A 420 26.62 -9.61 -14.56
C GLU A 420 25.45 -8.86 -15.21
N ASN A 421 25.10 -7.66 -14.71
CA ASN A 421 24.03 -6.84 -15.27
C ASN A 421 24.48 -5.94 -16.44
N GLY A 422 25.71 -6.10 -16.93
CA GLY A 422 26.24 -5.34 -18.06
C GLY A 422 26.64 -3.89 -17.74
N VAL A 423 26.59 -3.51 -16.46
CA VAL A 423 27.03 -2.20 -15.97
C VAL A 423 28.54 -2.26 -15.68
N ARG A 424 29.32 -1.40 -16.32
CA ARG A 424 30.75 -1.24 -16.04
C ARG A 424 30.96 -0.03 -15.13
N GLY A 425 31.48 -0.26 -13.93
CA GLY A 425 31.79 0.80 -12.96
C GLY A 425 32.73 1.86 -13.57
N GLY A 426 32.46 3.14 -13.30
CA GLY A 426 33.28 4.28 -13.75
C GLY A 426 33.17 4.65 -15.23
N GLU A 427 32.53 3.84 -16.09
CA GLU A 427 32.35 4.18 -17.50
C GLU A 427 31.16 5.14 -17.67
N ARG A 428 31.42 6.33 -18.25
CA ARG A 428 30.37 7.29 -18.60
C ARG A 428 29.48 6.74 -19.71
N MET A 429 28.20 7.11 -19.69
CA MET A 429 27.23 6.73 -20.73
C MET A 429 27.76 6.96 -22.14
N LYS A 430 28.36 8.12 -22.41
CA LYS A 430 28.93 8.45 -23.72
C LYS A 430 30.08 7.53 -24.12
N ASP A 431 30.93 7.15 -23.18
CA ASP A 431 32.09 6.30 -23.43
C ASP A 431 31.63 4.85 -23.64
N TRP A 432 30.61 4.43 -22.90
CA TRP A 432 29.94 3.16 -23.08
C TRP A 432 29.31 3.04 -24.49
N ILE A 433 28.58 4.08 -24.94
CA ILE A 433 28.00 4.14 -26.29
C ILE A 433 29.07 4.13 -27.39
N LEU A 434 30.21 4.77 -27.15
CA LEU A 434 31.28 4.88 -28.12
C LEU A 434 32.15 3.63 -28.20
N TYR A 435 32.40 2.96 -27.07
CA TYR A 435 33.49 1.98 -26.92
C TYR A 435 33.09 0.68 -26.19
N GLY A 436 32.14 0.73 -25.25
CA GLY A 436 31.83 -0.39 -24.33
C GLY A 436 30.92 -1.48 -24.92
N CYS A 437 30.37 -1.20 -26.09
CA CYS A 437 29.36 -2.01 -26.73
C CYS A 437 30.02 -3.07 -27.64
N ASP A 438 30.34 -4.25 -27.09
CA ASP A 438 30.48 -5.50 -27.87
C ASP A 438 29.09 -5.87 -28.42
N LEU A 439 28.61 -5.05 -29.35
CA LEU A 439 27.30 -5.18 -29.95
C LEU A 439 27.40 -6.29 -30.99
N ASP A 440 26.59 -7.31 -30.82
CA ASP A 440 26.06 -8.03 -31.96
C ASP A 440 25.57 -7.02 -33.00
N ARG A 441 25.79 -7.32 -34.28
CA ARG A 441 25.56 -6.42 -35.42
C ARG A 441 24.07 -6.11 -35.68
N ASN A 442 23.26 -5.88 -34.65
CA ASN A 442 21.88 -5.48 -34.77
C ASN A 442 21.75 -4.01 -35.19
N THR A 443 20.74 -3.75 -36.00
CA THR A 443 20.50 -2.46 -36.67
C THR A 443 20.07 -1.35 -35.70
N SER A 444 19.35 -1.69 -34.63
CA SER A 444 18.88 -0.76 -33.60
C SER A 444 20.02 -0.05 -32.87
N ASP A 445 21.06 -0.79 -32.49
CA ASP A 445 22.19 -0.23 -31.74
C ASP A 445 23.06 0.71 -32.60
N THR A 446 23.16 0.40 -33.90
CA THR A 446 23.89 1.25 -34.86
C THR A 446 23.19 2.60 -35.05
N GLU A 447 21.86 2.60 -35.12
CA GLU A 447 21.06 3.83 -35.26
C GLU A 447 21.10 4.68 -33.99
N LEU A 448 20.91 4.06 -32.82
CA LEU A 448 21.03 4.73 -31.53
C LEU A 448 22.39 5.42 -31.39
N ARG A 449 23.46 4.69 -31.68
CA ARG A 449 24.83 5.22 -31.67
C ARG A 449 24.99 6.39 -32.63
N GLY A 450 24.50 6.27 -33.86
CA GLY A 450 24.55 7.35 -34.85
C GLY A 450 23.85 8.62 -34.36
N ARG A 451 22.65 8.50 -33.79
CA ARG A 451 21.88 9.63 -33.25
C ARG A 451 22.56 10.27 -32.04
N ILE A 452 23.07 9.47 -31.10
CA ILE A 452 23.76 10.01 -29.92
C ILE A 452 25.09 10.67 -30.29
N ILE A 453 25.88 10.08 -31.20
CA ILE A 453 27.11 10.71 -31.70
C ILE A 453 26.81 12.04 -32.38
N LEU A 454 25.77 12.09 -33.22
CA LEU A 454 25.35 13.33 -33.87
C LEU A 454 24.94 14.38 -32.84
N LYS A 455 24.16 13.99 -31.83
CA LYS A 455 23.73 14.90 -30.76
C LYS A 455 24.90 15.40 -29.93
N GLN A 456 25.84 14.55 -29.54
CA GLN A 456 27.05 14.94 -28.83
C GLN A 456 27.89 15.93 -29.64
N ARG A 457 27.99 15.72 -30.96
CA ARG A 457 28.68 16.67 -31.85
C ARG A 457 27.97 18.00 -31.91
N ILE A 458 26.64 18.02 -32.01
CA ILE A 458 25.85 19.27 -31.95
C ILE A 458 26.12 20.00 -30.63
N ILE A 459 26.05 19.29 -29.50
CA ILE A 459 26.32 19.86 -28.16
C ILE A 459 27.74 20.44 -28.10
N ASN A 460 28.75 19.74 -28.62
CA ASN A 460 30.14 20.20 -28.58
C ASN A 460 30.45 21.32 -29.59
N SER A 461 29.73 21.38 -30.71
CA SER A 461 29.96 22.33 -31.81
C SER A 461 29.14 23.62 -31.70
N CYS A 462 28.28 23.73 -30.69
CA CYS A 462 27.40 24.87 -30.48
C CYS A 462 27.64 25.47 -29.08
N ARG A 463 28.16 26.69 -29.01
CA ARG A 463 28.13 27.50 -27.78
C ARG A 463 26.86 28.31 -27.79
N ILE A 464 26.09 28.28 -26.71
CA ILE A 464 25.03 29.25 -26.50
C ILE A 464 25.67 30.45 -25.82
N ASP A 465 25.67 31.60 -26.49
CA ASP A 465 26.06 32.86 -25.88
C ASP A 465 25.06 33.17 -24.76
N PRO A 466 25.52 33.23 -23.49
CA PRO A 466 24.63 33.41 -22.34
C PRO A 466 23.96 34.79 -22.30
N GLU A 467 24.48 35.79 -23.00
CA GLU A 467 23.89 37.14 -23.02
C GLU A 467 22.84 37.29 -24.13
N THR A 468 22.99 36.58 -25.25
CA THR A 468 22.15 36.77 -26.43
C THR A 468 21.21 35.61 -26.74
N ALA A 469 21.36 34.47 -26.04
CA ALA A 469 20.72 33.20 -26.35
C ALA A 469 20.93 32.74 -27.80
N ARG A 470 21.95 33.26 -28.48
CA ARG A 470 22.30 32.85 -29.85
C ARG A 470 23.21 31.65 -29.81
N ILE A 471 22.94 30.71 -30.72
CA ILE A 471 23.79 29.56 -30.97
C ILE A 471 24.94 30.03 -31.85
N GLU A 472 26.14 30.13 -31.27
CA GLU A 472 27.37 30.40 -31.99
C GLU A 472 28.11 29.08 -32.28
N PRO A 473 28.39 28.75 -33.56
CA PRO A 473 29.22 27.59 -33.87
C PRO A 473 30.64 27.80 -33.34
N THR A 474 31.15 26.84 -32.57
CA THR A 474 32.48 26.92 -31.94
C THR A 474 33.63 26.66 -32.91
N ASP A 475 33.37 26.09 -34.09
CA ASP A 475 34.39 25.76 -35.09
C ASP A 475 34.01 26.12 -36.53
N HIS A 476 34.97 26.65 -37.29
CA HIS A 476 34.87 27.04 -38.71
C HIS A 476 34.87 25.87 -39.71
N ASN A 477 34.60 24.62 -39.29
CA ASN A 477 34.70 23.46 -40.17
C ASN A 477 33.37 22.74 -40.40
N ILE A 478 32.44 23.45 -41.05
CA ILE A 478 31.12 22.97 -41.51
C ILE A 478 31.27 21.85 -42.58
N SER A 479 32.46 21.62 -43.15
CA SER A 479 32.70 20.65 -44.23
C SER A 479 32.50 19.17 -43.82
N GLY A 480 32.67 18.83 -42.54
CA GLY A 480 32.48 17.46 -42.04
C GLY A 480 31.01 17.03 -41.88
N TYR A 481 30.07 17.98 -41.92
CA TYR A 481 28.64 17.70 -41.73
C TYR A 481 28.01 16.96 -42.93
N ASN A 482 28.51 17.20 -44.14
CA ASN A 482 27.95 16.59 -45.37
C ASN A 482 28.50 15.19 -45.67
N SER A 483 29.70 14.83 -45.19
CA SER A 483 30.31 13.52 -45.53
C SER A 483 29.64 12.36 -44.79
N ILE A 484 29.18 12.59 -43.55
CA ILE A 484 28.59 11.53 -42.71
C ILE A 484 27.17 11.19 -43.16
N PHE A 485 26.38 12.19 -43.58
CA PHE A 485 25.08 11.92 -44.21
C PHE A 485 25.24 11.18 -45.54
N SER A 486 26.30 11.47 -46.33
CA SER A 486 26.56 10.75 -47.58
C SER A 486 27.01 9.29 -47.38
N GLU A 487 27.72 8.98 -46.28
CA GLU A 487 28.05 7.59 -45.91
C GLU A 487 26.85 6.83 -45.34
N TYR A 488 25.90 7.52 -44.71
CA TYR A 488 24.69 6.91 -44.14
C TYR A 488 23.63 6.61 -45.22
N ASP A 489 23.41 7.52 -46.18
CA ASP A 489 22.49 7.31 -47.31
C ASP A 489 22.97 6.20 -48.28
N GLY A 490 24.29 5.99 -48.37
CA GLY A 490 24.86 4.99 -49.27
C GLY A 490 24.62 3.52 -48.87
N ARG A 491 24.17 3.25 -47.64
CA ARG A 491 24.03 1.87 -47.11
C ARG A 491 22.59 1.40 -46.89
N THR A 492 21.59 2.27 -46.85
CA THR A 492 20.19 1.89 -46.51
C THR A 492 19.22 1.88 -47.69
N GLY A 493 19.61 2.31 -48.89
CA GLY A 493 18.79 2.14 -50.10
C GLY A 493 17.41 2.80 -50.03
N ILE A 494 17.28 3.94 -49.33
CA ILE A 494 16.02 4.68 -49.24
C ILE A 494 15.98 5.70 -50.39
N HIS A 495 14.96 5.60 -51.23
CA HIS A 495 14.72 6.51 -52.34
C HIS A 495 14.44 7.94 -51.85
N THR A 496 15.11 8.90 -52.48
CA THR A 496 15.02 10.34 -52.27
C THR A 496 13.59 10.86 -52.41
N ALA A 497 13.07 11.47 -51.34
CA ALA A 497 12.01 12.48 -51.42
C ALA A 497 12.66 13.87 -51.51
N THR A 498 12.14 14.69 -52.41
CA THR A 498 12.68 15.95 -52.89
C THR A 498 12.89 17.02 -51.82
N ASN A 499 14.04 17.71 -51.93
CA ASN A 499 14.43 18.97 -51.31
C ASN A 499 13.36 20.05 -51.46
N GLU A 500 12.50 20.26 -50.46
CA GLU A 500 11.98 21.58 -50.11
C GLU A 500 11.77 21.64 -48.59
N ASN A 501 12.17 22.75 -47.97
CA ASN A 501 12.14 23.07 -46.53
C ASN A 501 13.38 22.68 -45.70
N LYS A 502 14.44 23.46 -45.87
CA LYS A 502 15.33 23.84 -44.76
C LYS A 502 15.01 25.28 -44.34
N LYS A 503 14.35 25.43 -43.19
CA LYS A 503 14.40 26.61 -42.35
C LYS A 503 14.52 26.17 -40.91
#